data_AF-A0A830FU83-F1
#
_entry.id   AF-A0A830FU83-F1
#
_cell.length_a   1.000
_cell.length_b   1.000
_cell.length_c   1.000
_cell.angle_alpha   90.00
_cell.angle_beta   90.00
_cell.angle_gamma   90.00
#
_symmetry.space_group_name_H-M   'P 1'
#
loop_
_entity.id
_entity.type
_entity.pdbx_description
1 polymer ?
#
loop_
_entity_poly.entity_id
_entity_poly.type
_entity_poly.pdbx_seq_one_letter_code
_entity_poly.pdbx_strand_id
1 'polypeptide(L)'
;MGYACPVCDDPQADDVHLANHLAFTAMTGGDDHEAWLDERVPEWGQLGEDELSTEVVEYAEETEFPQVFEDTVDRSDDGHSHDHAHGHGHGDLPQGADRHRGSNALSDHDSEVLAEARDLTREMLRDSDDETDSDAGDSDTSESDAGDDTGANGDETE
;
A
#
# COMPACT_ATOMS: atom_id res chain seq x y z
N MET A 1 -9.04 -20.05 -8.50
CA MET A 1 -8.94 -20.86 -7.26
C MET A 1 -7.60 -20.47 -6.67
N GLY A 2 -7.54 -20.15 -5.38
CA GLY A 2 -6.29 -19.69 -4.77
C GLY A 2 -5.41 -20.85 -4.35
N TYR A 3 -4.13 -20.57 -4.09
CA TYR A 3 -3.17 -21.56 -3.63
C TYR A 3 -2.34 -21.01 -2.48
N ALA A 4 -2.13 -21.81 -1.43
CA ALA A 4 -1.25 -21.45 -0.34
C ALA A 4 0.22 -21.66 -0.73
N CYS A 5 1.08 -20.68 -0.46
CA CYS A 5 2.51 -20.85 -0.64
C CYS A 5 3.04 -21.97 0.28
N PRO A 6 3.71 -23.01 -0.23
CA PRO A 6 4.19 -24.14 0.57
C PRO A 6 5.35 -23.82 1.53
N VAL A 7 5.85 -22.57 1.51
CA VAL A 7 6.96 -22.11 2.36
C VAL A 7 6.46 -21.22 3.51
N CYS A 8 5.58 -20.26 3.22
CA CYS A 8 5.10 -19.28 4.21
C CYS A 8 3.59 -19.37 4.50
N ASP A 9 2.87 -20.30 3.87
CA ASP A 9 1.42 -20.48 3.96
C ASP A 9 0.59 -19.26 3.52
N ASP A 10 1.19 -18.26 2.88
CA ASP A 10 0.45 -17.08 2.40
C ASP A 10 -0.44 -17.46 1.20
N PRO A 11 -1.75 -17.18 1.25
CA PRO A 11 -2.66 -17.49 0.15
C PRO A 11 -2.35 -16.60 -1.05
N GLN A 12 -2.36 -17.19 -2.24
CA GLN A 12 -2.15 -16.54 -3.53
C GLN A 12 -3.42 -16.66 -4.39
N ALA A 13 -3.67 -15.65 -5.22
CA ALA A 13 -4.95 -15.52 -5.93
C ALA A 13 -5.19 -16.65 -6.96
N ASP A 14 -4.12 -17.08 -7.62
CA ASP A 14 -4.09 -18.17 -8.60
C ASP A 14 -2.68 -18.78 -8.69
N ASP A 15 -2.53 -19.75 -9.58
CA ASP A 15 -1.32 -20.53 -9.85
C ASP A 15 -0.16 -19.65 -10.35
N VAL A 16 -0.45 -18.69 -11.22
CA VAL A 16 0.54 -17.75 -11.75
C VAL A 16 1.04 -16.81 -10.65
N HIS A 17 0.14 -16.31 -9.79
CA HIS A 17 0.52 -15.49 -8.64
C HIS A 17 1.38 -16.28 -7.65
N LEU A 18 1.09 -17.56 -7.44
CA LEU A 18 1.92 -18.44 -6.63
C LEU A 18 3.34 -18.60 -7.22
N ALA A 19 3.45 -18.88 -8.51
CA ALA A 19 4.75 -18.99 -9.19
C ALA A 19 5.57 -17.69 -9.05
N ASN A 20 4.94 -16.56 -9.30
CA ASN A 20 5.57 -15.25 -9.19
C ASN A 20 5.99 -14.94 -7.74
N HIS A 21 5.14 -15.23 -6.76
CA HIS A 21 5.46 -15.06 -5.34
C HIS A 21 6.70 -15.86 -4.96
N LEU A 22 6.77 -17.14 -5.32
CA LEU A 22 7.93 -18.01 -5.06
C LEU A 22 9.20 -17.47 -5.73
N ALA A 23 9.14 -17.17 -7.03
CA ALA A 23 10.29 -16.72 -7.81
C ALA A 23 10.84 -15.38 -7.33
N PHE A 24 9.99 -14.37 -7.14
CA PHE A 24 10.44 -13.05 -6.67
C PHE A 24 10.97 -13.09 -5.24
N THR A 25 10.33 -13.86 -4.36
CA THR A 25 10.78 -13.98 -2.97
C THR A 25 12.13 -14.68 -2.90
N ALA A 26 12.34 -15.74 -3.68
CA ALA A 26 13.65 -16.38 -3.83
C ALA A 26 14.72 -15.38 -4.31
N MET A 27 14.43 -14.59 -5.36
CA MET A 27 15.41 -13.64 -5.92
C MET A 27 15.74 -12.45 -5.00
N THR A 28 14.82 -12.03 -4.11
CA THR A 28 14.96 -10.80 -3.32
C THR A 28 15.49 -11.01 -1.90
N GLY A 29 15.78 -12.27 -1.51
CA GLY A 29 16.38 -12.60 -0.22
C GLY A 29 15.53 -13.52 0.65
N GLY A 30 14.62 -14.31 0.07
CA GLY A 30 13.92 -15.40 0.73
C GLY A 30 14.69 -16.71 0.58
N ASP A 31 15.73 -16.91 1.40
CA ASP A 31 16.58 -18.12 1.34
C ASP A 31 15.75 -19.43 1.45
N ASP A 32 14.68 -19.43 2.26
CA ASP A 32 13.79 -20.58 2.39
C ASP A 32 13.00 -20.86 1.10
N HIS A 33 12.64 -19.81 0.35
CA HIS A 33 11.92 -19.93 -0.93
C HIS A 33 12.87 -20.41 -2.03
N GLU A 34 14.10 -19.89 -2.06
CA GLU A 34 15.14 -20.33 -2.99
C GLU A 34 15.50 -21.79 -2.75
N ALA A 35 15.79 -22.18 -1.50
CA ALA A 35 16.12 -23.56 -1.15
C ALA A 35 14.98 -24.54 -1.46
N TRP A 36 13.73 -24.12 -1.24
CA TRP A 36 12.56 -24.93 -1.57
C TRP A 36 12.43 -25.16 -3.08
N LEU A 37 12.65 -24.10 -3.88
CA LEU A 37 12.62 -24.17 -5.34
C LEU A 37 13.77 -25.01 -5.89
N ASP A 38 14.99 -24.84 -5.40
CA ASP A 38 16.16 -25.61 -5.84
C ASP A 38 16.01 -27.13 -5.60
N GLU A 39 15.33 -27.52 -4.51
CA GLU A 39 15.08 -28.94 -4.20
C GLU A 39 13.98 -29.55 -5.07
N ARG A 40 12.88 -28.82 -5.33
CA ARG A 40 11.67 -29.38 -5.97
C ARG A 40 11.55 -29.10 -7.45
N VAL A 41 12.00 -27.92 -7.88
CA VAL A 41 11.90 -27.44 -9.27
C VAL A 41 13.30 -27.00 -9.70
N PRO A 42 14.19 -27.96 -10.01
CA PRO A 42 15.55 -27.63 -10.44
C PRO A 42 15.49 -26.76 -11.70
N GLU A 43 16.41 -25.80 -11.79
CA GLU A 43 16.47 -24.83 -12.90
C GLU A 43 15.23 -23.91 -13.01
N TRP A 44 14.48 -23.72 -11.92
CA TRP A 44 13.30 -22.82 -11.87
C TRP A 44 13.58 -21.42 -12.45
N GLY A 45 14.79 -20.89 -12.28
CA GLY A 45 15.18 -19.58 -12.81
C GLY A 45 15.21 -19.49 -14.35
N GLN A 46 15.10 -20.62 -15.06
CA GLN A 46 14.96 -20.66 -16.52
C GLN A 46 13.51 -20.85 -16.98
N LEU A 47 12.60 -21.18 -16.07
CA LEU A 47 11.19 -21.39 -16.38
C LEU A 47 10.46 -20.05 -16.46
N GLY A 48 9.56 -19.92 -17.42
CA GLY A 48 8.58 -18.82 -17.44
C GLY A 48 7.53 -18.96 -16.34
N GLU A 49 6.71 -17.93 -16.16
CA GLU A 49 5.64 -17.91 -15.15
C GLU A 49 4.66 -19.09 -15.30
N ASP A 50 4.23 -19.40 -16.53
CA ASP A 50 3.28 -20.49 -16.82
C ASP A 50 3.90 -21.88 -16.63
N GLU A 51 5.19 -22.02 -16.96
CA GLU A 51 5.92 -23.27 -16.79
C GLU A 51 6.15 -23.55 -15.31
N LEU A 52 6.56 -22.52 -14.57
CA LEU A 52 6.76 -22.60 -13.13
C LEU A 52 5.44 -22.84 -12.40
N SER A 53 4.34 -22.19 -12.80
CA SER A 53 3.02 -22.37 -12.17
C SER A 53 2.55 -23.82 -12.25
N THR A 54 2.74 -24.45 -13.42
CA THR A 54 2.39 -25.86 -13.64
C THR A 54 3.14 -26.78 -12.68
N GLU A 55 4.43 -26.52 -12.44
CA GLU A 55 5.25 -27.35 -11.55
C GLU A 55 4.94 -27.12 -10.06
N VAL A 56 4.72 -25.87 -9.63
CA VAL A 56 4.54 -25.55 -8.20
C VAL A 56 3.15 -25.87 -7.67
N VAL A 57 2.10 -25.86 -8.52
CA VAL A 57 0.72 -26.17 -8.11
C VAL A 57 0.58 -27.60 -7.59
N GLU A 58 1.37 -28.55 -8.10
CA GLU A 58 1.38 -29.94 -7.64
C GLU A 58 1.78 -30.07 -6.15
N TYR A 59 2.45 -29.05 -5.60
CA TYR A 59 2.92 -29.02 -4.21
C TYR A 59 2.13 -28.04 -3.32
N ALA A 60 1.24 -27.24 -3.90
CA ALA A 60 0.51 -26.20 -3.19
C ALA A 60 -0.90 -26.67 -2.82
N GLU A 61 -1.33 -26.30 -1.61
CA GLU A 61 -2.69 -26.57 -1.17
C GLU A 61 -3.64 -25.55 -1.81
N GLU A 62 -4.73 -26.02 -2.42
CA GLU A 62 -5.81 -25.15 -2.91
C GLU A 62 -6.52 -24.50 -1.71
N THR A 63 -6.61 -23.18 -1.72
CA THR A 63 -7.19 -22.39 -0.63
C THR A 63 -8.05 -21.24 -1.14
N GLU A 64 -8.87 -20.68 -0.25
CA GLU A 64 -9.61 -19.46 -0.54
C GLU A 64 -8.69 -18.24 -0.42
N PHE A 65 -8.64 -17.42 -1.47
CA PHE A 65 -7.93 -16.14 -1.41
C PHE A 65 -8.88 -15.07 -0.83
N PRO A 66 -8.55 -14.45 0.31
CA PRO A 66 -9.41 -13.46 0.94
C PRO A 66 -9.52 -12.21 0.07
N GLN A 67 -10.68 -12.00 -0.55
CA GLN A 67 -11.00 -10.82 -1.36
C GLN A 67 -11.28 -9.62 -0.43
N VAL A 68 -10.23 -8.99 0.12
CA VAL A 68 -10.36 -7.89 1.09
C VAL A 68 -10.74 -6.53 0.47
N PHE A 69 -11.25 -6.49 -0.76
CA PHE A 69 -11.58 -5.25 -1.45
C PHE A 69 -12.99 -5.23 -2.03
N GLU A 70 -13.99 -5.07 -1.16
CA GLU A 70 -15.28 -4.43 -1.50
C GLU A 70 -15.84 -3.56 -0.36
N ASP A 71 -15.46 -3.76 0.92
CA ASP A 71 -16.10 -3.10 2.07
C ASP A 71 -15.40 -1.80 2.58
N THR A 72 -14.20 -1.47 2.09
CA THR A 72 -13.52 -0.21 2.46
C THR A 72 -13.67 0.91 1.43
N VAL A 73 -14.39 0.64 0.33
CA VAL A 73 -14.71 1.62 -0.72
C VAL A 73 -16.18 2.06 -0.67
N ASP A 74 -16.94 1.64 0.36
CA ASP A 74 -18.21 2.27 0.71
C ASP A 74 -17.91 3.68 1.25
N ARG A 75 -17.59 4.57 0.32
CA ARG A 75 -17.67 6.01 0.47
C ARG A 75 -19.16 6.32 0.44
N SER A 76 -19.91 5.81 1.42
CA SER A 76 -21.27 6.26 1.68
C SER A 76 -21.20 7.75 1.93
N ASP A 77 -21.77 8.46 0.98
CA ASP A 77 -22.29 9.80 1.07
C ASP A 77 -23.30 9.86 2.23
N ASP A 78 -22.83 9.91 3.47
CA ASP A 78 -23.66 10.35 4.60
C ASP A 78 -22.76 10.94 5.70
N GLY A 79 -22.91 12.25 5.92
CA GLY A 79 -22.03 13.06 6.75
C GLY A 79 -22.04 12.60 8.21
N HIS A 80 -20.97 11.92 8.63
CA HIS A 80 -20.71 11.63 10.03
C HIS A 80 -19.38 12.26 10.47
N SER A 81 -19.52 13.30 11.29
CA SER A 81 -18.46 13.98 12.03
C SER A 81 -17.73 12.98 12.93
N HIS A 82 -16.48 12.65 12.62
CA HIS A 82 -15.62 11.89 13.51
C HIS A 82 -14.97 12.84 14.53
N ASP A 83 -15.50 12.84 15.75
CA ASP A 83 -14.81 13.30 16.95
C ASP A 83 -13.63 12.35 17.22
N HIS A 84 -12.40 12.84 17.02
CA HIS A 84 -11.18 12.06 17.24
C HIS A 84 -10.86 11.97 18.74
N ALA A 85 -11.56 11.07 19.45
CA ALA A 85 -11.10 10.59 20.74
C ALA A 85 -9.96 9.57 20.53
N HIS A 86 -8.71 10.05 20.58
CA HIS A 86 -7.50 9.24 20.51
C HIS A 86 -7.39 8.28 21.72
N GLY A 87 -7.85 7.05 21.57
CA GLY A 87 -7.49 5.92 22.41
C GLY A 87 -6.35 5.12 21.78
N HIS A 88 -5.14 5.23 22.31
CA HIS A 88 -4.00 4.39 21.93
C HIS A 88 -4.25 2.93 22.32
N GLY A 89 -4.73 2.11 21.38
CA GLY A 89 -4.79 0.66 21.48
C GLY A 89 -3.88 0.02 20.44
N HIS A 90 -2.74 -0.52 20.88
CA HIS A 90 -1.95 -1.47 20.10
C HIS A 90 -2.74 -2.78 19.95
N GLY A 91 -2.79 -3.33 18.74
CA GLY A 91 -3.43 -4.62 18.41
C GLY A 91 -4.73 -4.37 17.65
N ASP A 92 -4.87 -4.74 16.38
CA ASP A 92 -4.63 -6.06 15.82
C ASP A 92 -4.36 -5.87 14.32
N LEU A 93 -3.13 -6.14 13.88
CA LEU A 93 -2.84 -6.26 12.46
C LEU A 93 -3.34 -7.65 12.00
N PRO A 94 -3.94 -7.78 10.81
CA PRO A 94 -4.42 -9.07 10.33
C PRO A 94 -3.26 -10.07 10.31
N GLN A 95 -3.54 -11.32 10.70
CA GLN A 95 -2.57 -12.40 10.81
C GLN A 95 -1.89 -12.63 9.45
N GLY A 96 -0.69 -12.05 9.26
CA GLY A 96 0.02 -12.02 7.97
C GLY A 96 0.68 -10.67 7.63
N ALA A 97 0.17 -9.56 8.16
CA ALA A 97 0.75 -8.23 7.91
C ALA A 97 2.18 -8.08 8.45
N ASP A 98 2.53 -8.83 9.49
CA ASP A 98 3.89 -8.89 10.03
C ASP A 98 4.87 -9.69 9.16
N ARG A 99 4.38 -10.53 8.23
CA ARG A 99 5.24 -11.38 7.37
C ARG A 99 5.87 -10.62 6.21
N HIS A 100 5.21 -9.56 5.73
CA HIS A 100 5.75 -8.67 4.69
C HIS A 100 6.83 -7.71 5.18
N ARG A 101 6.94 -7.52 6.50
CA ARG A 101 8.10 -6.87 7.09
C ARG A 101 9.17 -7.95 7.19
N GLY A 102 9.97 -8.08 6.13
CA GLY A 102 11.08 -9.03 6.08
C GLY A 102 11.86 -9.08 7.40
N SER A 103 12.41 -10.25 7.71
CA SER A 103 13.12 -10.60 8.96
C SER A 103 14.32 -9.69 9.32
N ASN A 104 14.52 -8.59 8.61
CA ASN A 104 15.39 -7.48 8.96
C ASN A 104 14.67 -6.61 10.02
N ALA A 105 14.67 -7.09 11.27
CA ALA A 105 14.36 -6.23 12.40
C ALA A 105 15.23 -4.97 12.30
N LEU A 106 14.60 -3.79 12.26
CA LEU A 106 15.30 -2.50 12.18
C LEU A 106 16.38 -2.47 13.26
N SER A 107 17.63 -2.23 12.87
CA SER A 107 18.73 -2.08 13.82
C SER A 107 18.46 -0.90 14.75
N ASP A 108 19.05 -0.90 15.94
CA ASP A 108 19.07 0.28 16.81
C ASP A 108 19.56 1.52 16.07
N HIS A 109 20.56 1.34 15.18
CA HIS A 109 21.08 2.41 14.34
C HIS A 109 20.06 2.94 13.31
N ASP A 110 19.33 2.04 12.65
CA ASP A 110 18.28 2.45 11.69
C ASP A 110 17.14 3.18 12.41
N SER A 111 16.82 2.73 13.62
CA SER A 111 15.80 3.36 14.47
C SER A 111 16.22 4.77 14.90
N GLU A 112 17.49 4.97 15.22
CA GLU A 112 18.08 6.28 15.55
C GLU A 112 18.01 7.24 14.35
N VAL A 113 18.42 6.80 13.16
CA VAL A 113 18.37 7.60 11.92
C VAL A 113 16.92 8.02 11.58
N LEU A 114 15.96 7.11 11.75
CA LEU A 114 14.54 7.41 11.53
C LEU A 114 13.98 8.41 12.57
N ALA A 115 14.47 8.37 13.81
CA ALA A 115 14.10 9.35 14.83
C ALA A 115 14.63 10.75 14.48
N GLU A 116 15.90 10.85 14.07
CA GLU A 116 16.52 12.11 13.64
C GLU A 116 15.79 12.73 12.46
N ALA A 117 15.47 11.94 11.42
CA ALA A 117 14.74 12.43 10.26
C ALA A 117 13.34 12.98 10.62
N ARG A 118 12.66 12.37 11.59
CA ARG A 118 11.37 12.85 12.10
C ARG A 118 11.51 14.16 12.86
N ASP A 119 12.58 14.34 13.65
CA ASP A 119 12.83 15.59 14.36
C ASP A 119 13.13 16.75 13.41
N LEU A 120 13.96 16.55 12.38
CA LEU A 120 14.20 17.55 11.33
C LEU A 120 12.91 17.96 10.62
N THR A 121 12.02 17.00 10.34
CA THR A 121 10.72 17.29 9.72
C THR A 121 9.83 18.13 10.64
N ARG A 122 9.81 17.85 11.95
CA ARG A 122 9.06 18.65 12.93
C ARG A 122 9.60 20.08 13.03
N GLU A 123 10.92 20.24 12.98
CA GLU A 123 11.57 21.55 13.03
C GLU A 123 11.17 22.39 11.80
N MET A 124 11.25 21.83 10.59
CA MET A 124 10.82 22.52 9.36
C MET A 124 9.34 22.92 9.37
N LEU A 125 8.46 22.04 9.87
CA LEU A 125 7.04 22.35 9.98
C LEU A 125 6.78 23.48 10.99
N ARG A 126 7.53 23.52 12.10
CA ARG A 126 7.40 24.56 13.11
C ARG A 126 7.90 25.92 12.63
N ASP A 127 9.02 25.93 11.91
CA ASP A 127 9.58 27.13 11.27
C ASP A 127 8.62 27.70 10.21
N SER A 128 7.91 26.84 9.48
CA SER A 128 6.91 27.27 8.49
C SER A 128 5.63 27.86 9.09
N ASP A 129 5.25 27.49 10.32
CA ASP A 129 4.03 27.96 10.99
C ASP A 129 4.22 29.37 11.59
N ASP A 130 5.43 29.69 12.07
CA ASP A 130 5.80 30.99 12.65
C ASP A 130 5.77 32.15 11.62
N GLU A 131 5.89 31.83 10.33
CA GLU A 131 5.85 32.81 9.22
C GLU A 131 4.41 33.22 8.81
N THR A 132 3.36 32.69 9.44
CA THR A 132 1.95 32.99 9.09
C THR A 132 1.20 33.89 10.07
N ASP A 133 1.78 34.27 11.23
CA ASP A 133 1.11 35.06 12.27
C ASP A 133 1.35 36.59 12.16
N SER A 134 2.01 37.07 11.09
CA SER A 134 2.40 38.49 10.97
C SER A 134 1.52 39.38 10.05
N ASP A 135 0.41 38.89 9.49
CA ASP A 135 -0.47 39.73 8.62
C ASP A 135 -1.95 39.67 9.03
N ALA A 136 -2.24 40.09 10.26
CA ALA A 136 -3.58 40.50 10.67
C ALA A 136 -3.65 42.05 10.65
N GLY A 137 -3.76 42.62 9.45
CA GLY A 137 -3.74 44.07 9.24
C GLY A 137 -4.65 44.56 8.12
N ASP A 138 -5.95 44.61 8.39
CA ASP A 138 -6.85 45.73 8.06
C ASP A 138 -6.87 46.26 6.61
N SER A 139 -7.95 45.97 5.87
CA SER A 139 -8.96 46.98 5.49
C SER A 139 -9.93 46.47 4.42
N ASP A 140 -11.21 46.60 4.77
CA ASP A 140 -12.41 46.47 3.96
C ASP A 140 -12.37 47.35 2.69
N THR A 141 -12.66 46.76 1.52
CA THR A 141 -13.42 47.49 0.50
C THR A 141 -14.25 46.51 -0.33
N SER A 142 -15.56 46.57 -0.11
CA SER A 142 -16.57 45.96 -0.96
C SER A 142 -16.75 46.80 -2.22
N GLU A 143 -16.53 46.22 -3.40
CA GLU A 143 -17.17 46.69 -4.63
C GLU A 143 -17.57 45.51 -5.52
N SER A 144 -18.87 45.28 -5.56
CA SER A 144 -19.56 44.48 -6.57
C SER A 144 -19.53 45.23 -7.89
N ASP A 145 -19.08 44.62 -8.99
CA ASP A 145 -19.55 45.04 -10.32
C ASP A 145 -19.55 43.87 -11.31
N ALA A 146 -20.62 43.87 -12.11
CA ALA A 146 -21.10 42.78 -12.93
C ALA A 146 -20.44 42.71 -14.32
N GLY A 147 -20.47 41.51 -14.92
CA GLY A 147 -20.27 41.27 -16.36
C GLY A 147 -20.36 39.77 -16.60
N ASP A 148 -21.51 39.19 -16.95
CA ASP A 148 -22.15 39.24 -18.28
C ASP A 148 -21.15 39.08 -19.43
N ASP A 149 -20.95 37.83 -19.86
CA ASP A 149 -20.73 37.53 -21.26
C ASP A 149 -21.30 36.13 -21.57
N THR A 150 -22.47 36.15 -22.21
CA THR A 150 -23.19 35.00 -22.73
C THR A 150 -22.38 34.28 -23.81
N GLY A 151 -21.90 33.07 -23.48
CA GLY A 151 -21.28 32.16 -24.42
C GLY A 151 -22.22 31.81 -25.59
N ALA A 152 -21.79 32.20 -26.79
CA ALA A 152 -22.41 31.91 -28.06
C ALA A 152 -22.49 30.39 -28.31
N ASN A 153 -23.70 29.84 -28.38
CA ASN A 153 -23.94 28.51 -28.97
C ASN A 153 -24.36 28.71 -30.42
N GLY A 154 -23.39 28.63 -31.33
CA GLY A 154 -23.62 28.38 -32.74
C GLY A 154 -23.15 26.96 -33.04
N ASP A 155 -24.07 26.00 -33.08
CA ASP A 155 -23.86 24.71 -33.73
C ASP A 155 -25.13 24.36 -34.51
N GLU A 156 -25.03 24.44 -35.83
CA GLU A 156 -26.06 24.17 -36.81
C GLU A 156 -26.10 22.66 -37.08
N THR A 157 -27.19 21.97 -36.71
CA THR A 157 -27.50 20.64 -37.21
C THR A 157 -28.98 20.55 -37.58
N GLU A 158 -29.28 20.63 -38.89
CA GLU A 158 -30.15 19.74 -39.68
C GLU A 158 -30.48 20.32 -41.07
#